data_AF-Q4L3U8-F1
#
_entry.id   AF-Q4L3U8-F1
#
_cell.length_a   1.000
_cell.length_b   1.000
_cell.length_c   1.000
_cell.angle_alpha   90.00
_cell.angle_beta   90.00
_cell.angle_gamma   90.00
#
_symmetry.space_group_name_H-M   'P 1'
#
loop_
_entity.id
_entity.type
_entity.pdbx_description
1 polymer ?
#
loop_
_entity_poly.entity_id
_entity_poly.type
_entity_poly.pdbx_seq_one_letter_code
_entity_poly.pdbx_strand_id
1 'polypeptide(L)'
;MTVTLSQKSYDALLDDLEKLRERNAELERKLDKEVKLSYEIEGNLYDVSKERDKIINDMAEVKRKAEAWIDLKKEMAEMYPVLVNDVEITNGECEKGMLYQLGKHLRRMDELDGTNDFKNLLSDLERGSDE
;
A
#
# COMPACT_ATOMS: atom_id res chain seq x y z
N MET A 1 -38.40 28.14 -63.59
CA MET A 1 -39.45 28.10 -62.55
C MET A 1 -38.85 28.56 -61.25
N THR A 2 -39.26 29.74 -60.77
CA THR A 2 -38.91 30.24 -59.43
C THR A 2 -39.92 29.66 -58.44
N VAL A 3 -39.46 28.82 -57.50
CA VAL A 3 -40.31 28.28 -56.44
C VAL A 3 -40.38 29.33 -55.32
N THR A 4 -41.55 29.93 -55.12
CA THR A 4 -41.80 30.86 -54.01
C THR A 4 -42.45 30.12 -52.86
N LEU A 5 -41.81 30.11 -51.70
CA LEU A 5 -42.39 29.59 -50.45
C LEU A 5 -43.58 30.46 -50.03
N SER A 6 -44.61 29.83 -49.44
CA SER A 6 -45.69 30.57 -48.79
C SER A 6 -45.16 31.26 -47.54
N GLN A 7 -45.73 32.42 -47.17
CA GLN A 7 -45.34 33.15 -45.96
C GLN A 7 -45.36 32.25 -44.71
N LYS A 8 -46.37 31.38 -44.57
CA LYS A 8 -46.46 30.42 -43.46
C LYS A 8 -45.28 29.46 -43.39
N SER A 9 -44.72 29.09 -44.53
CA SER A 9 -43.56 28.19 -44.62
C SER A 9 -42.28 28.93 -44.22
N TYR A 10 -42.19 30.22 -44.52
CA TYR A 10 -41.08 31.07 -44.10
C TYR A 10 -41.09 31.30 -42.58
N ASP A 11 -42.26 31.63 -42.02
CA ASP A 11 -42.41 31.88 -40.58
C ASP A 11 -42.10 30.62 -39.76
N ALA A 12 -42.51 29.43 -40.23
CA ALA A 12 -42.17 28.15 -39.59
C ALA A 12 -40.66 27.85 -39.61
N LEU A 13 -39.98 28.13 -40.73
CA LEU A 13 -38.52 28.00 -40.82
C LEU A 13 -37.80 28.97 -39.89
N LEU A 14 -38.34 30.18 -39.71
CA LEU A 14 -37.77 31.18 -38.81
C LEU A 14 -37.88 30.74 -37.34
N ASP A 15 -39.03 30.22 -36.92
CA ASP A 15 -39.26 29.65 -35.57
C ASP A 15 -38.32 28.47 -35.29
N ASP A 16 -38.16 27.54 -36.25
CA ASP A 16 -37.22 26.42 -36.10
C ASP A 16 -35.76 26.89 -35.99
N LEU A 17 -35.38 27.93 -36.74
CA LEU A 17 -34.03 28.49 -36.72
C LEU A 17 -33.72 29.20 -35.39
N GLU A 18 -34.72 29.85 -34.79
CA GLU A 18 -34.61 30.44 -33.46
C GLU A 18 -34.40 29.36 -32.39
N LYS A 19 -35.21 28.30 -32.39
CA LYS A 19 -35.04 27.14 -31.48
C LYS A 19 -33.67 26.48 -31.61
N LEU A 20 -33.15 26.35 -32.84
CA LEU A 20 -31.81 25.80 -33.08
C LEU A 20 -30.71 26.69 -32.49
N ARG A 21 -30.85 28.02 -32.58
CA ARG A 21 -29.89 28.95 -31.98
C ARG A 21 -29.89 28.87 -30.46
N GLU A 22 -31.07 28.79 -29.85
CA GLU A 22 -31.19 28.63 -28.38
C GLU A 22 -30.54 27.32 -27.91
N ARG A 23 -30.82 26.21 -28.61
CA ARG A 23 -30.19 24.91 -28.31
C ARG A 23 -28.68 24.95 -28.47
N ASN A 24 -28.16 25.62 -29.50
CA ASN A 24 -26.71 25.76 -29.70
C ASN A 24 -26.06 26.56 -28.57
N ALA A 25 -26.66 27.68 -28.16
CA ALA A 25 -26.18 28.46 -27.03
C ALA A 25 -26.20 27.65 -25.71
N GLU A 26 -27.22 26.80 -25.52
CA GLU A 26 -27.25 25.90 -24.36
C GLU A 26 -26.14 24.84 -24.42
N LEU A 27 -25.88 24.26 -25.59
CA LEU A 27 -24.81 23.28 -25.80
C LEU A 27 -23.43 23.88 -25.55
N GLU A 28 -23.17 25.11 -26.02
CA GLU A 28 -21.91 25.82 -25.74
C GLU A 28 -21.69 26.04 -24.24
N ARG A 29 -22.73 26.42 -23.50
CA ARG A 29 -22.66 26.55 -22.03
C ARG A 29 -22.42 25.20 -21.33
N LYS A 30 -22.97 24.11 -21.86
CA LYS A 30 -22.72 22.76 -21.32
C LYS A 30 -21.28 22.33 -21.57
N LEU A 31 -20.78 22.58 -22.79
CA LEU A 31 -19.41 22.27 -23.16
C LEU A 31 -18.39 23.02 -22.30
N ASP A 32 -18.60 24.31 -22.06
CA ASP A 32 -17.72 25.12 -21.21
C ASP A 32 -17.63 24.58 -19.77
N LYS A 33 -18.77 24.18 -19.19
CA LYS A 33 -18.80 23.53 -17.88
C LYS A 33 -18.03 22.21 -17.87
N GLU A 34 -18.21 21.39 -18.90
CA GLU A 34 -17.54 20.10 -19.01
C GLU A 34 -16.02 20.25 -19.13
N VAL A 35 -15.57 21.22 -19.93
CA VAL A 35 -14.13 21.55 -20.07
C VAL A 35 -13.55 21.97 -18.74
N LYS A 36 -14.24 22.82 -17.98
CA LYS A 36 -13.79 23.24 -16.65
C LYS A 36 -13.68 22.06 -15.68
N LEU A 37 -14.71 21.20 -15.66
CA LEU A 37 -14.70 19.99 -14.82
C LEU A 37 -13.56 19.04 -15.19
N SER A 38 -13.26 18.90 -16.49
CA SER A 38 -12.15 18.08 -16.97
C SER A 38 -10.80 18.53 -16.37
N TYR A 39 -10.51 19.83 -16.38
CA TYR A 39 -9.28 20.36 -15.79
C TYR A 39 -9.22 20.18 -14.27
N GLU A 40 -10.35 20.34 -13.58
CA GLU A 40 -10.43 20.09 -12.14
C GLU A 40 -10.16 18.61 -11.81
N ILE A 41 -10.73 17.69 -12.60
CA ILE A 41 -10.51 16.25 -12.45
C ILE A 41 -9.03 15.90 -12.71
N GLU A 42 -8.42 16.45 -13.75
CA GLU A 42 -7.02 16.20 -14.09
C GLU A 42 -6.08 16.66 -12.95
N GLY A 43 -6.31 17.85 -12.40
CA GLY A 43 -5.55 18.34 -11.24
C GLY A 43 -5.70 17.43 -10.02
N ASN A 44 -6.93 17.06 -9.67
CA ASN A 44 -7.19 16.15 -8.56
C ASN A 44 -6.52 14.78 -8.76
N LEU A 45 -6.56 14.25 -9.99
CA LEU A 45 -5.93 12.97 -10.33
C LEU A 45 -4.40 13.03 -10.17
N TYR A 46 -3.79 14.14 -10.57
CA TYR A 46 -2.35 14.37 -10.38
C TYR A 46 -1.96 14.35 -8.90
N ASP A 47 -2.68 15.08 -8.06
CA ASP A 47 -2.42 15.14 -6.62
C ASP A 47 -2.60 13.76 -5.95
N VAL A 48 -3.68 13.05 -6.29
CA VAL A 48 -3.91 11.68 -5.80
C VAL A 48 -2.81 10.73 -6.25
N SER A 49 -2.35 10.82 -7.50
CA SER A 49 -1.24 9.98 -7.98
C SER A 49 0.04 10.26 -7.19
N LYS A 50 0.33 11.52 -6.89
CA LYS A 50 1.52 11.91 -6.11
C LYS A 50 1.47 11.40 -4.67
N GLU A 51 0.30 11.45 -4.03
CA GLU A 51 0.12 10.89 -2.69
C GLU A 51 0.24 9.36 -2.68
N ARG A 52 -0.36 8.70 -3.67
CA ARG A 52 -0.23 7.25 -3.86
C ARG A 52 1.24 6.84 -3.96
N ASP A 53 2.04 7.55 -4.77
CA ASP A 53 3.44 7.20 -4.97
C ASP A 53 4.27 7.39 -3.69
N LYS A 54 3.96 8.39 -2.86
CA LYS A 54 4.56 8.52 -1.52
C LYS A 54 4.22 7.33 -0.63
N ILE A 55 2.95 6.95 -0.56
CA ILE A 55 2.49 5.81 0.26
C ILE A 55 3.17 4.51 -0.20
N ILE A 56 3.30 4.30 -1.51
CA ILE A 56 3.99 3.13 -2.06
C ILE A 56 5.45 3.10 -1.60
N ASN A 57 6.15 4.24 -1.66
CA ASN A 57 7.54 4.32 -1.23
C ASN A 57 7.70 4.09 0.29
N ASP A 58 6.84 4.69 1.10
CA ASP A 58 6.84 4.49 2.56
C ASP A 58 6.57 3.03 2.91
N MET A 59 5.60 2.40 2.23
CA MET A 59 5.29 0.98 2.41
C MET A 59 6.48 0.08 2.01
N ALA A 60 7.18 0.42 0.92
CA ALA A 60 8.36 -0.32 0.49
C ALA A 60 9.53 -0.19 1.49
N GLU A 61 9.67 0.96 2.15
CA GLU A 61 10.65 1.13 3.23
C GLU A 61 10.30 0.30 4.47
N VAL A 62 9.04 0.36 4.92
CA VAL A 62 8.56 -0.45 6.05
C VAL A 62 8.75 -1.94 5.77
N LYS A 63 8.39 -2.40 4.56
CA LYS A 63 8.56 -3.79 4.15
C LYS A 63 10.03 -4.24 4.24
N ARG A 64 10.97 -3.46 3.71
CA ARG A 64 12.41 -3.76 3.79
C ARG A 64 12.91 -3.87 5.24
N LYS A 65 12.46 -2.98 6.13
CA LYS A 65 12.82 -3.04 7.55
C LYS A 65 12.22 -4.25 8.25
N ALA A 66 10.97 -4.61 7.92
CA ALA A 66 10.31 -5.79 8.46
C ALA A 66 11.01 -7.09 8.01
N GLU A 67 11.40 -7.19 6.74
CA GLU A 67 12.17 -8.33 6.21
C GLU A 67 13.52 -8.45 6.92
N ALA A 68 14.28 -7.36 7.04
CA ALA A 68 15.55 -7.35 7.75
C ALA A 68 15.42 -7.75 9.24
N TRP A 69 14.32 -7.36 9.89
CA TRP A 69 14.01 -7.79 11.26
C TRP A 69 13.74 -9.30 11.36
N ILE A 70 12.96 -9.85 10.42
CA ILE A 70 12.66 -11.28 10.35
C ILE A 70 13.94 -12.08 10.13
N ASP A 71 14.79 -11.65 9.20
CA ASP A 71 16.06 -12.32 8.89
C ASP A 71 16.99 -12.31 10.12
N LEU A 72 17.15 -11.15 10.79
CA LEU A 72 17.94 -11.06 12.02
C LEU A 72 17.42 -12.00 13.11
N LYS A 73 16.11 -12.03 13.34
CA LYS A 73 15.49 -12.91 14.34
C LYS A 73 15.75 -14.37 14.01
N LYS A 74 15.68 -14.75 12.73
CA LYS A 74 15.98 -16.10 12.26
C LYS A 74 17.44 -16.48 12.50
N GLU A 75 18.39 -15.62 12.12
CA GLU A 75 19.82 -15.84 12.38
C GLU A 75 20.10 -16.03 13.88
N MET A 76 19.48 -15.20 14.73
CA MET A 76 19.59 -15.32 16.18
C MET A 76 18.98 -16.62 16.71
N ALA A 77 17.84 -17.06 16.18
CA ALA A 77 17.19 -18.31 16.56
C ALA A 77 18.02 -19.53 16.15
N GLU A 78 18.66 -19.51 14.97
CA GLU A 78 19.56 -20.57 14.50
C GLU A 78 20.85 -20.64 15.33
N MET A 79 21.35 -19.51 15.84
CA MET A 79 22.53 -19.47 16.70
C MET A 79 22.24 -20.01 18.11
N TYR A 80 21.00 -19.94 18.58
CA TYR A 80 20.66 -20.28 19.96
C TYR A 80 21.01 -21.73 20.34
N PRO A 81 20.62 -22.78 19.58
CA PRO A 81 21.03 -24.15 19.87
C PRO A 81 22.54 -24.39 19.84
N VAL A 82 23.28 -23.65 18.99
CA VAL A 82 24.75 -23.76 18.93
C VAL A 82 25.36 -23.30 20.25
N LEU A 83 24.91 -22.16 20.77
CA LEU A 83 25.38 -21.66 22.07
C LEU A 83 24.94 -22.54 23.24
N VAL A 84 23.80 -23.22 23.16
CA VAL A 84 23.43 -24.25 24.15
C VAL A 84 24.51 -25.33 24.21
N ASN A 85 24.88 -25.90 23.06
CA ASN A 85 25.93 -26.92 22.98
C ASN A 85 27.29 -26.40 23.47
N ASP A 86 27.68 -25.18 23.10
CA ASP A 86 28.94 -24.58 23.55
C ASP A 86 28.99 -24.40 25.07
N VAL A 87 27.88 -23.97 25.69
CA VAL A 87 27.75 -23.88 27.14
C VAL A 87 27.92 -25.24 27.81
N GLU A 88 27.33 -26.29 27.24
CA GLU A 88 27.44 -27.66 27.76
C GLU A 88 28.88 -28.18 27.69
N ILE A 89 29.59 -27.91 26.59
CA ILE A 89 30.97 -28.37 26.36
C ILE A 89 31.98 -27.61 27.23
N THR A 90 31.88 -26.28 27.26
CA THR A 90 32.88 -25.42 27.91
C THR A 90 32.61 -25.22 29.40
N ASN A 91 31.34 -25.34 29.80
CA ASN A 91 30.83 -25.00 31.13
C ASN A 91 31.20 -23.56 31.60
N GLY A 92 31.60 -22.68 30.67
CA GLY A 92 32.10 -21.35 30.95
C GLY A 92 31.00 -20.36 31.33
N GLU A 93 31.32 -19.41 32.21
CA GLU A 93 30.38 -18.38 32.65
C GLU A 93 30.08 -17.34 31.55
N CYS A 94 31.02 -17.12 30.63
CA CYS A 94 30.88 -16.19 29.52
C CYS A 94 29.80 -16.68 28.55
N GLU A 95 29.89 -17.94 28.14
CA GLU A 95 28.98 -18.62 27.22
C GLU A 95 27.55 -18.65 27.80
N LYS A 96 27.42 -18.93 29.10
CA LYS A 96 26.13 -18.88 29.82
C LYS A 96 25.53 -17.48 29.80
N GLY A 97 26.35 -16.46 29.99
CA GLY A 97 25.93 -15.06 29.88
C GLY A 97 25.42 -14.70 28.49
N MET A 98 26.15 -15.12 27.44
CA MET A 98 25.76 -14.89 26.04
C MET A 98 24.45 -15.59 25.69
N LEU A 99 24.30 -16.86 26.06
CA LEU A 99 23.07 -17.64 25.85
C LEU A 99 21.85 -17.00 26.54
N TYR A 100 22.03 -16.53 27.79
CA TYR A 100 20.96 -15.84 28.52
C TYR A 100 20.50 -14.56 27.81
N GLN A 101 21.44 -13.73 27.34
CA GLN A 101 21.10 -12.50 26.62
C GLN A 101 20.39 -12.80 25.30
N LEU A 102 20.90 -13.76 24.52
CA LEU A 102 20.28 -14.15 23.25
C LEU A 102 18.84 -14.61 23.45
N GLY A 103 18.58 -15.48 24.43
CA GLY A 103 17.22 -15.95 24.75
C GLY A 103 16.31 -14.85 25.29
N LYS A 104 16.85 -13.83 25.99
CA LYS A 104 16.09 -12.64 26.38
C LYS A 104 15.69 -11.81 25.17
N HIS A 105 16.60 -11.59 24.22
CA HIS A 105 16.32 -10.86 22.99
C HIS A 105 15.26 -11.55 22.14
N LEU A 106 15.40 -12.86 21.90
CA LEU A 106 14.45 -13.63 21.09
C LEU A 106 13.04 -13.66 21.70
N ARG A 107 12.90 -13.80 23.03
CA ARG A 107 11.60 -13.64 23.72
C ARG A 107 11.02 -12.25 23.52
N ARG A 108 11.84 -11.20 23.61
CA ARG A 108 11.37 -9.84 23.40
C ARG A 108 10.96 -9.61 21.94
N MET A 109 11.63 -10.24 20.98
CA MET A 109 11.25 -10.19 19.58
C MET A 109 9.86 -10.81 19.36
N ASP A 110 9.60 -12.01 19.90
CA ASP A 110 8.27 -12.64 19.91
C ASP A 110 7.18 -11.73 20.51
N GLU A 111 7.47 -11.05 21.63
CA GLU A 111 6.53 -10.10 22.24
C GLU A 111 6.21 -8.89 21.36
N LEU A 112 7.22 -8.39 20.63
CA LEU A 112 7.11 -7.19 19.80
C LEU A 112 6.38 -7.46 18.48
N ASP A 113 6.63 -8.61 17.86
CA ASP A 113 6.01 -9.01 16.60
C ASP A 113 4.74 -9.87 16.78
N GLY A 114 4.43 -10.28 18.01
CA GLY A 114 3.24 -11.07 18.35
C GLY A 114 3.32 -12.54 17.96
N THR A 115 4.52 -13.04 17.64
CA THR A 115 4.76 -14.45 17.29
C THR A 115 5.14 -15.27 18.53
N ASN A 116 5.38 -16.56 18.33
CA ASN A 116 5.87 -17.47 19.38
C ASN A 116 7.01 -18.34 18.83
N ASP A 117 7.78 -17.84 17.86
CA ASP A 117 8.78 -18.63 17.13
C ASP A 117 9.86 -19.16 18.07
N PHE A 118 10.36 -18.29 18.96
CA PHE A 118 11.38 -18.70 19.92
C PHE A 118 10.80 -19.59 21.02
N LYS A 119 9.58 -19.33 21.47
CA LYS A 119 8.91 -20.24 22.43
C LYS A 119 8.75 -21.65 21.86
N ASN A 120 8.36 -21.76 20.58
CA ASN A 120 8.25 -23.04 19.90
C ASN A 120 9.63 -23.71 19.78
N LEU A 121 10.67 -22.96 19.41
CA LEU A 121 12.05 -23.47 19.37
C LEU A 121 12.49 -24.07 20.71
N LEU A 122 12.23 -23.38 21.83
CA LEU A 122 12.54 -23.90 23.16
C LEU A 122 11.80 -25.21 23.45
N SER A 123 10.51 -25.28 23.13
CA SER A 123 9.71 -26.49 23.33
C SER A 123 10.22 -27.67 22.49
N ASP A 124 10.69 -27.43 21.28
CA ASP A 124 11.26 -28.47 20.41
C ASP A 124 12.60 -28.97 20.93
N LEU A 125 13.43 -28.07 21.45
CA LEU A 125 14.74 -28.41 22.02
C LEU A 125 14.61 -29.27 23.28
N GLU A 126 13.67 -28.94 24.17
CA GLU A 126 13.37 -29.75 25.37
C GLU A 126 12.91 -31.16 25.00
N ARG A 127 12.00 -31.28 24.00
CA ARG A 127 11.49 -32.58 23.54
C ARG A 127 12.57 -33.45 22.87
N GLY A 128 13.54 -32.85 22.18
CA GLY A 128 14.64 -33.57 21.54
C GLY A 128 15.72 -34.06 22.49
N SER A 129 15.70 -33.62 23.76
CA SER A 129 16.67 -34.05 24.80
C SER A 129 16.28 -35.32 25.56
N ASP A 130 15.05 -35.81 25.36
CA ASP A 130 14.49 -36.98 26.05
C ASP A 130 14.65 -38.32 25.28
N GLU A 131 15.35 -38.32 24.12
CA GLU A 131 15.71 -39.52 23.33
C GLU A 131 17.21 -39.86 23.45
#